data_AF-A0A522U291-F1
#
_entry.id   AF-A0A522U291-F1
#
_cell.length_a   1.000
_cell.length_b   1.000
_cell.length_c   1.000
_cell.angle_alpha   90.00
_cell.angle_beta   90.00
_cell.angle_gamma   90.00
#
_symmetry.space_group_name_H-M   'P 1'
#
loop_
_entity.id
_entity.type
_entity.pdbx_description
1 polymer ?
#
loop_
_entity_poly.entity_id
_entity_poly.type
_entity_poly.pdbx_seq_one_letter_code
_entity_poly.pdbx_strand_id
1 'polypeptide(L)'
;MALATGLLLCLVGVVLLLNVGGAANFVIHRVTSRPLGELAPGFAASSGGFRVYATLVLAIGVCVSGVGIADRSAVLGAATLAIGLVSFAVASVIAIMGEITTYRALKR
;
A
#
# COMPACT_ATOMS: atom_id res chain seq x y z
N MET A 1 1.43 -21.05 -5.80
CA MET A 1 2.37 -19.90 -5.77
C MET A 1 1.67 -18.59 -5.48
N ALA A 2 0.60 -18.23 -6.21
CA ALA A 2 -0.17 -17.00 -5.96
C ALA A 2 -0.58 -16.79 -4.49
N LEU A 3 -1.15 -17.80 -3.83
CA LEU A 3 -1.55 -17.69 -2.42
C LEU A 3 -0.38 -17.32 -1.49
N ALA A 4 0.79 -17.96 -1.66
CA ALA A 4 1.96 -17.67 -0.84
C ALA A 4 2.47 -16.23 -1.06
N THR A 5 2.50 -15.78 -2.32
CA THR A 5 2.85 -14.39 -2.66
C THR A 5 1.86 -13.40 -2.06
N GLY A 6 0.56 -13.68 -2.15
CA GLY A 6 -0.50 -12.86 -1.58
C GLY A 6 -0.37 -12.73 -0.06
N LEU A 7 -0.15 -13.85 0.65
CA LEU A 7 0.06 -13.85 2.09
C LEU A 7 1.32 -13.08 2.50
N LEU A 8 2.41 -13.20 1.73
CA LEU A 8 3.63 -12.44 1.97
C LEU A 8 3.40 -10.94 1.79
N LEU A 9 2.68 -10.52 0.75
CA LEU A 9 2.31 -9.12 0.54
C LEU A 9 1.38 -8.60 1.65
N CYS A 10 0.43 -9.41 2.10
CA CYS A 10 -0.42 -9.06 3.25
C CYS A 10 0.42 -8.86 4.51
N LEU A 11 1.38 -9.75 4.78
CA LEU A 11 2.27 -9.64 5.93
C LEU A 11 3.13 -8.37 5.86
N VAL A 12 3.74 -8.09 4.71
CA VAL A 12 4.49 -6.84 4.49
C VAL A 12 3.59 -5.63 4.68
N GLY A 13 2.40 -5.62 4.08
CA GLY A 13 1.42 -4.56 4.21
C GLY A 13 1.04 -4.29 5.67
N VAL A 14 0.75 -5.33 6.46
CA VAL A 14 0.43 -5.21 7.89
C VAL A 14 1.62 -4.72 8.70
N VAL A 15 2.82 -5.26 8.47
CA VAL A 15 4.05 -4.83 9.14
C VAL A 15 4.31 -3.34 8.91
N LEU A 16 4.15 -2.87 7.67
CA LEU A 16 4.31 -1.46 7.32
C LEU A 16 3.16 -0.60 7.87
N LEU A 17 1.92 -1.06 7.80
CA LEU A 17 0.75 -0.30 8.24
C LEU A 17 0.77 -0.07 9.76
N LEU A 18 1.11 -1.10 10.52
CA LEU A 18 1.19 -1.07 11.98
C LEU A 18 2.57 -0.60 12.49
N ASN A 19 3.51 -0.30 11.59
CA ASN A 19 4.88 0.09 11.92
C ASN A 19 5.57 -0.89 12.90
N VAL A 20 5.39 -2.20 12.66
CA VAL A 20 5.93 -3.25 13.53
C VAL A 20 7.45 -3.13 13.59
N GLY A 21 8.01 -3.02 14.79
CA GLY A 21 9.45 -2.84 15.00
C GLY A 21 10.04 -1.56 14.39
N GLY A 22 9.21 -0.55 14.09
CA GLY A 22 9.67 0.69 13.45
C GLY A 22 9.91 0.56 11.94
N ALA A 23 9.46 -0.52 11.30
CA ALA A 23 9.71 -0.78 9.88
C ALA A 23 9.22 0.34 8.97
N ALA A 24 8.04 0.91 9.23
CA ALA A 24 7.50 2.02 8.45
C ALA A 24 8.36 3.27 8.60
N ASN A 25 8.72 3.60 9.84
CA ASN A 25 9.59 4.75 10.11
C ASN A 25 10.94 4.58 9.43
N PHE A 26 11.52 3.37 9.49
CA PHE A 26 12.77 3.07 8.81
C PHE A 26 12.66 3.32 7.30
N VAL A 27 11.63 2.78 6.64
CA VAL A 27 11.41 2.99 5.19
C VAL A 27 11.19 4.46 4.88
N ILE A 28 10.42 5.19 5.70
CA ILE A 28 10.21 6.63 5.52
C ILE A 28 11.57 7.35 5.52
N HIS A 29 12.36 7.19 6.57
CA HIS A 29 13.63 7.89 6.74
C HIS A 29 14.69 7.49 5.69
N ARG A 30 14.71 6.21 5.28
CA ARG A 30 15.72 5.70 4.34
C ARG A 30 15.36 5.88 2.88
N VAL A 31 14.07 5.91 2.55
CA VAL A 31 13.59 5.82 1.17
C VAL A 31 12.73 7.03 0.82
N THR A 32 11.57 7.20 1.46
CA THR A 32 10.56 8.14 0.95
C THR A 32 10.84 9.60 1.32
N SER A 33 11.56 9.85 2.41
CA SER A 33 12.01 11.19 2.82
C SER A 33 13.24 11.69 2.04
N ARG A 34 13.82 10.90 1.14
CA ARG A 34 14.96 11.33 0.33
C ARG A 34 14.49 11.94 -1.00
N PRO A 35 15.09 13.05 -1.45
CA PRO A 35 14.80 13.59 -2.77
C PRO A 35 15.30 12.61 -3.86
N LEU A 36 14.57 12.52 -4.96
CA LEU A 36 14.99 11.81 -6.16
C LEU A 36 15.47 12.81 -7.22
N GLY A 37 16.77 13.11 -7.19
CA GLY A 37 17.34 14.16 -8.03
C GLY A 37 16.75 15.51 -7.65
N GLU A 38 16.03 16.14 -8.58
CA GLU A 38 15.35 17.42 -8.37
C GLU A 38 13.94 17.27 -7.77
N LEU A 39 13.41 16.05 -7.69
CA LEU A 39 12.10 15.82 -7.06
C LEU A 39 12.23 15.82 -5.54
N ALA A 40 11.54 16.77 -4.90
CA ALA A 40 11.36 16.78 -3.45
C ALA A 40 10.54 15.55 -2.97
N PRO A 41 10.69 15.15 -1.70
CA PRO A 41 9.93 14.06 -1.10
C PRO A 41 8.40 14.26 -1.26
N GLY A 42 7.72 13.20 -1.72
CA GLY A 42 6.27 13.21 -1.97
C GLY A 42 5.42 12.88 -0.75
N PHE A 43 4.13 12.59 -0.98
CA PHE A 43 3.16 12.30 0.09
C PHE A 43 3.58 11.12 0.98
N ALA A 44 4.22 10.11 0.38
CA ALA A 44 4.76 8.93 1.07
C ALA A 44 5.88 9.25 2.09
N ALA A 45 6.44 10.46 2.08
CA ALA A 45 7.41 10.92 3.08
C ALA A 45 6.77 11.26 4.44
N SER A 46 5.45 11.38 4.49
CA SER A 46 4.69 11.61 5.72
C SER A 46 4.17 10.30 6.31
N SER A 47 4.01 10.24 7.64
CA SER A 47 3.44 9.06 8.31
C SER A 47 2.02 8.73 7.82
N GLY A 48 1.22 9.77 7.55
CA GLY A 48 -0.13 9.62 7.01
C GLY A 48 -0.12 9.05 5.59
N GLY A 49 0.68 9.62 4.69
CA GLY A 49 0.77 9.14 3.32
C GLY A 49 1.38 7.75 3.22
N PHE A 50 2.40 7.45 4.01
CA PHE A 50 3.00 6.11 4.04
C PHE A 50 1.99 5.03 4.45
N ARG A 51 1.08 5.30 5.40
CA ARG A 51 -0.01 4.37 5.77
C ARG A 51 -0.95 4.07 4.60
N VAL A 52 -1.22 5.06 3.74
CA VAL A 52 -2.04 4.86 2.54
C VAL A 52 -1.33 3.92 1.55
N TYR A 53 -0.03 4.13 1.32
CA TYR A 53 0.77 3.22 0.50
C TYR A 53 0.91 1.81 1.09
N ALA A 54 1.05 1.68 2.42
CA ALA A 54 1.02 0.38 3.09
C ALA A 54 -0.34 -0.33 2.91
N THR A 55 -1.44 0.43 2.95
CA THR A 55 -2.78 -0.08 2.65
C THR A 55 -2.89 -0.56 1.20
N LEU A 56 -2.27 0.14 0.24
CA LEU A 56 -2.22 -0.31 -1.16
C LEU A 56 -1.48 -1.65 -1.29
N VAL A 57 -0.32 -1.81 -0.64
CA VAL A 57 0.42 -3.08 -0.63
C VAL A 57 -0.42 -4.21 -0.04
N LEU A 58 -1.11 -3.94 1.08
CA LEU A 58 -2.03 -4.89 1.70
C LEU A 58 -3.17 -5.28 0.76
N ALA A 59 -3.81 -4.30 0.11
CA ALA A 59 -4.91 -4.53 -0.82
C ALA A 59 -4.48 -5.39 -2.03
N ILE A 60 -3.28 -5.16 -2.56
CA ILE A 60 -2.69 -6.02 -3.60
C ILE A 60 -2.48 -7.45 -3.06
N GLY A 61 -1.95 -7.60 -1.85
CA GLY A 61 -1.80 -8.90 -1.20
C GLY A 61 -3.13 -9.64 -1.06
N VAL A 62 -4.20 -8.94 -0.69
CA VAL A 62 -5.57 -9.49 -0.60
C VAL A 62 -6.07 -9.93 -1.97
N CYS A 63 -5.90 -9.12 -3.03
CA CYS A 63 -6.28 -9.50 -4.40
C CYS A 63 -5.56 -10.77 -4.86
N VAL A 64 -4.23 -10.82 -4.69
CA VAL A 64 -3.40 -11.97 -5.09
C VAL A 64 -3.76 -13.22 -4.28
N SER A 65 -4.08 -13.05 -2.98
CA SER A 65 -4.59 -14.13 -2.14
C SER A 65 -5.93 -14.65 -2.65
N GLY A 66 -6.85 -13.76 -3.03
CA GLY A 66 -8.14 -14.10 -3.63
C GLY A 66 -8.01 -14.97 -4.88
N VAL A 67 -7.08 -14.62 -5.79
CA VAL A 67 -6.73 -15.45 -6.96
C VAL A 67 -6.22 -16.83 -6.53
N GLY A 68 -5.38 -16.88 -5.50
CA GLY A 68 -4.87 -18.15 -4.96
C GLY A 68 -5.95 -19.02 -4.28
N ILE A 69 -6.95 -18.40 -3.66
CA ILE A 69 -8.08 -19.10 -2.99
C ILE A 69 -9.08 -19.63 -4.03
N ALA A 70 -9.25 -18.94 -5.16
CA ALA A 70 -10.21 -19.30 -6.20
C ALA A 70 -10.04 -20.74 -6.73
N ASP A 71 -8.82 -21.27 -6.69
CA ASP A 71 -8.50 -22.68 -7.03
C ASP A 71 -9.22 -23.70 -6.14
N ARG A 72 -9.50 -23.36 -4.88
CA ARG A 72 -10.19 -24.24 -3.91
C ARG A 72 -11.64 -23.84 -3.69
N SER A 73 -11.96 -22.55 -3.82
CA SER A 73 -13.31 -22.02 -3.66
C SER A 73 -13.46 -20.73 -4.47
N ALA A 74 -14.19 -20.81 -5.58
CA ALA A 74 -14.46 -19.67 -6.43
C ALA A 74 -15.18 -18.53 -5.69
N VAL A 75 -16.14 -18.87 -4.82
CA VAL A 75 -16.92 -17.88 -4.06
C VAL A 75 -16.03 -17.12 -3.07
N LEU A 76 -15.22 -17.84 -2.27
CA LEU A 76 -14.31 -17.20 -1.31
C LEU A 76 -13.21 -16.40 -2.02
N GLY A 77 -12.68 -16.94 -3.13
CA GLY A 77 -11.68 -16.24 -3.94
C GLY A 77 -12.23 -14.94 -4.51
N ALA A 78 -13.42 -14.97 -5.11
CA ALA A 78 -14.08 -13.79 -5.67
C ALA A 78 -14.42 -12.75 -4.61
N ALA A 79 -14.95 -13.16 -3.45
CA ALA A 79 -15.24 -12.25 -2.34
C ALA A 79 -13.97 -11.57 -1.82
N THR A 80 -12.89 -12.33 -1.63
CA THR A 80 -11.60 -11.80 -1.18
C THR A 80 -11.02 -10.81 -2.19
N LEU A 81 -11.09 -11.16 -3.48
CA LEU A 81 -10.63 -10.30 -4.58
C LEU A 81 -11.44 -8.99 -4.62
N ALA A 82 -12.76 -9.04 -4.47
CA ALA A 82 -13.62 -7.86 -4.42
C ALA A 82 -13.25 -6.92 -3.26
N ILE A 83 -13.02 -7.45 -2.06
CA ILE A 83 -12.57 -6.65 -0.90
C ILE A 83 -11.23 -5.97 -1.19
N GLY A 84 -10.29 -6.70 -1.79
CA GLY A 84 -8.99 -6.16 -2.18
C GLY A 84 -9.13 -5.03 -3.21
N LEU A 85 -9.95 -5.21 -4.25
CA LEU A 85 -10.19 -4.20 -5.29
C LEU A 85 -10.82 -2.92 -4.75
N VAL A 86 -11.85 -3.05 -3.90
CA VAL A 86 -12.51 -1.88 -3.29
C VAL A 86 -11.51 -1.13 -2.41
N SER A 87 -10.76 -1.86 -1.58
CA SER A 87 -9.74 -1.26 -0.71
C SER A 87 -8.64 -0.56 -1.51
N PHE A 88 -8.19 -1.18 -2.61
CA PHE A 88 -7.19 -0.62 -3.51
C PHE A 88 -7.70 0.66 -4.19
N ALA A 89 -8.94 0.65 -4.69
CA ALA A 89 -9.54 1.80 -5.36
C ALA A 89 -9.64 3.00 -4.40
N VAL A 90 -10.16 2.78 -3.19
CA VAL A 90 -10.28 3.84 -2.16
C VAL A 90 -8.91 4.39 -1.78
N ALA A 91 -7.95 3.52 -1.46
CA ALA A 91 -6.61 3.95 -1.08
C ALA A 91 -5.88 4.67 -2.23
N SER A 92 -6.12 4.28 -3.49
CA SER A 92 -5.53 4.93 -4.67
C SER A 92 -6.04 6.36 -4.83
N VAL A 93 -7.34 6.59 -4.66
CA VAL A 93 -7.92 7.94 -4.68
C VAL A 93 -7.30 8.81 -3.59
N ILE A 94 -7.19 8.29 -2.37
CA ILE A 94 -6.58 9.01 -1.24
C ILE A 94 -5.10 9.33 -1.53
N ALA A 95 -4.34 8.37 -2.08
CA ALA A 95 -2.94 8.58 -2.44
C ALA A 95 -2.77 9.67 -3.50
N ILE A 96 -3.58 9.65 -4.57
CA ILE A 96 -3.55 10.66 -5.63
C ILE A 96 -3.87 12.04 -5.06
N MET A 97 -4.91 12.16 -4.24
CA MET A 97 -5.26 13.42 -3.58
C MET A 97 -4.12 13.91 -2.69
N GLY A 98 -3.51 13.02 -1.90
CA GLY A 98 -2.36 13.32 -1.06
C GLY A 98 -1.15 13.83 -1.86
N GLU A 99 -0.82 13.17 -2.98
CA GLU A 99 0.27 13.61 -3.85
C GLU A 99 -0.01 14.97 -4.49
N ILE A 100 -1.25 15.21 -4.96
CA ILE A 100 -1.64 16.52 -5.51
C ILE A 100 -1.48 17.62 -4.46
N THR A 101 -1.94 17.39 -3.23
CA THR A 101 -1.81 18.38 -2.14
C THR A 101 -0.35 18.65 -1.78
N THR A 102 0.47 17.60 -1.71
CA THR A 102 1.90 17.71 -1.39
C THR A 102 2.64 18.48 -2.50
N TYR A 103 2.37 18.15 -3.76
CA TYR A 103 2.94 18.85 -4.91
C TYR A 103 2.57 20.33 -4.96
N ARG A 104 1.31 20.67 -4.66
CA ARG A 104 0.87 22.08 -4.61
C ARG A 104 1.54 22.85 -3.48
N ALA A 105 1.80 22.22 -2.34
CA ALA A 105 2.51 22.84 -1.22
C ALA A 105 3.97 23.17 -1.56
N LEU A 106 4.62 22.33 -2.40
CA LEU A 106 6.01 22.54 -2.85
C LEU A 106 6.16 23.64 -3.91
N LYS A 107 5.08 23.97 -4.63
CA LYS A 107 5.07 25.04 -5.65
C LYS A 107 4.76 26.42 -5.10
N ARG A 108 4.26 26.52 -3.87
CA ARG A 108 4.02 27.79 -3.18
C ARG A 108 5.31 28.28 -2.53
#